data_AF-A0A0E4BQ46-F1
#
_entry.id   AF-A0A0E4BQ46-F1
#
_cell.length_a   1.000
_cell.length_b   1.000
_cell.length_c   1.000
_cell.angle_alpha   90.00
_cell.angle_beta   90.00
_cell.angle_gamma   90.00
#
_symmetry.space_group_name_H-M   'P 1'
#
loop_
_entity.id
_entity.type
_entity.pdbx_description
1 polymer ?
#
loop_
_entity_poly.entity_id
_entity_poly.type
_entity_poly.pdbx_seq_one_letter_code
_entity_poly.pdbx_strand_id
1 'polypeptide(L)'
;MRRRSSFGLVIAIEAAVVAVRNNARRLDMATIGSFKKVGNDFQGEIVTLSLQAKGVRIVAEPNRSNDNAPSHRVYVRRAEIGAAWSKRSEEGRDYLSLKLDDPSFNSPIYANLFDDEGDEGYTLLWSRPRKSAD
;
A
#
# COMPACT_ATOMS: atom_id res chain seq x y z
N MET A 1 48.63 -29.72 6.13
CA MET A 1 48.04 -29.17 7.38
C MET A 1 46.84 -28.30 6.99
N ARG A 2 45.68 -28.51 7.63
CA ARG A 2 44.40 -27.76 7.50
C ARG A 2 44.60 -26.21 7.61
N ARG A 3 43.76 -25.31 7.08
CA ARG A 3 42.31 -25.09 7.34
C ARG A 3 41.73 -23.99 6.41
N ARG A 4 40.41 -24.07 6.14
CA ARG A 4 39.54 -23.08 5.46
C ARG A 4 39.37 -21.77 6.27
N SER A 5 39.04 -20.65 5.62
CA SER A 5 37.93 -19.76 6.03
C SER A 5 37.51 -18.76 4.94
N SER A 6 36.19 -18.54 4.87
CA SER A 6 35.41 -17.63 4.03
C SER A 6 35.12 -16.30 4.78
N PHE A 7 34.39 -15.38 4.13
CA PHE A 7 33.71 -14.13 4.58
C PHE A 7 34.44 -12.82 4.25
N GLY A 8 33.78 -11.75 3.77
CA GLY A 8 32.35 -11.46 3.55
C GLY A 8 32.22 -10.24 2.61
N LEU A 9 31.30 -10.26 1.64
CA LEU A 9 29.93 -9.74 1.77
C LEU A 9 29.86 -8.23 2.07
N VAL A 10 30.26 -7.38 1.12
CA VAL A 10 30.04 -5.91 1.24
C VAL A 10 29.32 -5.29 0.02
N ILE A 11 29.01 -6.04 -1.06
CA ILE A 11 28.44 -5.41 -2.29
C ILE A 11 27.01 -5.90 -2.61
N ALA A 12 26.39 -6.74 -1.78
CA ALA A 12 25.09 -7.34 -2.13
C ALA A 12 23.85 -6.49 -1.78
N ILE A 13 23.98 -5.43 -0.95
CA ILE A 13 22.79 -4.68 -0.47
C ILE A 13 22.37 -3.57 -1.44
N GLU A 14 23.31 -2.89 -2.11
CA GLU A 14 22.99 -1.87 -3.12
C GLU A 14 22.35 -2.49 -4.38
N ALA A 15 22.76 -3.72 -4.76
CA ALA A 15 22.22 -4.38 -5.94
C ALA A 15 20.74 -4.78 -5.80
N ALA A 16 20.29 -5.13 -4.60
CA ALA A 16 18.89 -5.51 -4.36
C ALA A 16 17.95 -4.29 -4.38
N VAL A 17 18.36 -3.16 -3.79
CA VAL A 17 17.60 -1.90 -3.83
C VAL A 17 17.53 -1.34 -5.26
N VAL A 18 18.60 -1.48 -6.04
CA VAL A 18 18.65 -1.08 -7.45
C VAL A 18 17.86 -2.03 -8.36
N ALA A 19 17.85 -3.34 -8.10
CA ALA A 19 17.08 -4.31 -8.89
C ALA A 19 15.56 -4.16 -8.70
N VAL A 20 15.10 -3.91 -7.47
CA VAL A 20 13.69 -3.58 -7.19
C VAL A 20 13.31 -2.24 -7.85
N ARG A 21 14.19 -1.22 -7.81
CA ARG A 21 14.02 0.03 -8.57
C ARG A 21 13.98 -0.18 -10.09
N ASN A 22 14.66 -1.20 -10.62
CA ASN A 22 14.74 -1.45 -12.06
C ASN A 22 13.55 -2.25 -12.61
N ASN A 23 12.92 -3.12 -11.82
CA ASN A 23 11.70 -3.83 -12.24
C ASN A 23 10.43 -2.95 -12.11
N ALA A 24 10.50 -1.89 -11.31
CA ALA A 24 9.48 -0.83 -11.20
C ALA A 24 9.45 0.13 -12.41
N ARG A 25 10.33 -0.02 -13.41
CA ARG A 25 10.53 0.98 -14.48
C ARG A 25 9.45 1.10 -15.55
N ARG A 26 8.25 0.53 -15.37
CA ARG A 26 7.10 0.86 -16.26
C ARG A 26 5.72 0.63 -15.64
N LEU A 27 5.57 0.67 -14.31
CA LEU A 27 4.27 0.90 -13.69
C LEU A 27 4.28 2.37 -13.25
N ASP A 28 3.39 3.19 -13.80
CA ASP A 28 3.26 4.58 -13.37
C ASP A 28 2.71 4.58 -11.93
N MET A 29 3.62 4.58 -10.95
CA MET A 29 3.31 4.61 -9.53
C MET A 29 3.28 6.07 -9.05
N ALA A 30 2.27 6.40 -8.24
CA ALA A 30 2.16 7.70 -7.59
C ALA A 30 1.82 7.51 -6.12
N THR A 31 2.51 8.25 -5.25
CA THR A 31 2.07 8.43 -3.86
C THR A 31 0.86 9.35 -3.86
N ILE A 32 -0.26 8.85 -3.34
CA ILE A 32 -1.53 9.59 -3.31
C ILE A 32 -2.07 9.77 -1.89
N GLY A 33 -1.29 9.44 -0.86
CA GLY A 33 -1.72 9.61 0.51
C GLY A 33 -0.67 9.21 1.53
N SER A 34 -0.84 9.74 2.74
CA SER A 34 0.02 9.48 3.88
C SER A 34 -0.85 9.27 5.10
N PHE A 35 -0.54 8.24 5.87
CA PHE A 35 -1.33 7.76 6.99
C PHE A 35 -0.45 7.48 8.20
N LYS A 36 -1.08 7.44 9.36
CA LYS A 36 -0.51 6.93 10.61
C LYS A 36 -1.43 5.88 11.18
N LYS A 37 -0.86 4.88 11.85
CA LYS A 37 -1.62 3.90 12.59
C LYS A 37 -2.11 4.50 13.91
N VAL A 38 -3.37 4.29 14.25
CA VAL A 38 -4.02 4.76 15.48
C VAL A 38 -4.78 3.58 16.09
N GLY A 39 -4.15 2.91 17.05
CA GLY A 39 -4.65 1.63 17.56
C GLY A 39 -4.65 0.56 16.45
N ASN A 40 -5.83 0.06 16.10
CA ASN A 40 -6.01 -0.91 15.01
C ASN A 40 -6.40 -0.26 13.68
N ASP A 41 -6.65 1.05 13.67
CA ASP A 41 -7.10 1.80 12.51
C ASP A 41 -5.95 2.61 11.91
N PHE A 42 -6.21 3.25 10.78
CA PHE A 42 -5.31 4.21 10.17
C PHE A 42 -6.01 5.54 9.94
N GLN A 43 -5.30 6.64 10.15
CA GLN A 43 -5.79 7.99 9.91
C GLN A 43 -4.80 8.78 9.07
N GLY A 44 -5.30 9.51 8.08
CA GLY A 44 -4.44 10.23 7.16
C GLY A 44 -5.19 11.09 6.17
N GLU A 45 -4.58 11.24 4.99
CA GLU A 45 -5.13 11.97 3.88
C GLU A 45 -4.90 11.26 2.55
N ILE A 46 -5.75 11.59 1.58
CA ILE A 46 -5.63 11.18 0.18
C ILE A 46 -5.59 12.46 -0.66
N VAL A 47 -4.56 12.56 -1.49
CA VAL A 47 -4.29 13.73 -2.33
C VAL A 47 -4.03 13.27 -3.77
N THR A 48 -4.88 13.75 -4.66
CA THR A 48 -4.74 13.70 -6.12
C THR A 48 -5.11 15.09 -6.67
N LEU A 49 -4.94 15.31 -7.98
CA LEU A 49 -5.35 16.58 -8.60
C LEU A 49 -6.84 16.90 -8.40
N SER A 50 -7.71 15.89 -8.38
CA SER A 50 -9.17 16.07 -8.29
C SER A 50 -9.75 15.79 -6.91
N LEU A 51 -8.96 15.19 -6.00
CA LEU A 51 -9.42 14.78 -4.67
C LEU A 51 -8.39 15.18 -3.62
N GLN A 52 -8.78 16.03 -2.68
CA GLN A 52 -7.96 16.40 -1.51
C GLN A 52 -8.77 16.10 -0.24
N ALA A 53 -8.70 14.86 0.22
CA ALA A 53 -9.46 14.39 1.38
C ALA A 53 -8.56 14.27 2.61
N LYS A 54 -8.80 15.12 3.61
CA LYS A 54 -8.15 15.03 4.93
C LYS A 54 -9.02 14.28 5.92
N GLY A 55 -8.39 13.67 6.93
CA GLY A 55 -9.10 12.95 7.97
C GLY A 55 -9.76 11.67 7.44
N VAL A 56 -9.14 11.05 6.45
CA VAL A 56 -9.52 9.72 5.95
C VAL A 56 -9.22 8.73 7.08
N ARG A 57 -10.17 7.84 7.36
CA ARG A 57 -10.06 6.79 8.37
C ARG A 57 -10.22 5.43 7.70
N ILE A 58 -9.27 4.53 7.93
CA ILE A 58 -9.34 3.13 7.52
C ILE A 58 -9.59 2.34 8.80
N VAL A 59 -10.82 1.89 8.97
CA VAL A 59 -11.31 1.28 10.22
C VAL A 59 -11.37 -0.23 10.05
N ALA A 60 -10.83 -0.98 11.00
CA ALA A 60 -10.91 -2.44 10.99
C ALA A 60 -12.37 -2.93 11.04
N GLU A 61 -12.69 -3.93 10.22
CA GLU A 61 -13.99 -4.61 10.22
C GLU A 61 -13.89 -5.89 11.06
N PRO A 62 -14.43 -5.90 12.30
CA PRO A 62 -14.35 -7.07 13.18
C PRO A 62 -15.24 -8.23 12.72
N ASN A 63 -16.33 -7.96 12.00
CA ASN A 63 -17.35 -8.95 11.67
C ASN A 63 -17.25 -9.40 10.21
N ARG A 64 -16.10 -9.98 9.85
CA ARG A 64 -15.86 -10.48 8.49
C ARG A 64 -16.66 -11.77 8.26
N SER A 65 -17.48 -11.79 7.22
CA SER A 65 -18.28 -12.97 6.87
C SER A 65 -17.46 -14.09 6.22
N ASN A 66 -16.33 -13.76 5.58
CA ASN A 66 -15.36 -14.70 5.01
C ASN A 66 -14.05 -13.97 4.66
N ASP A 67 -13.06 -14.71 4.14
CA ASP A 67 -11.74 -14.15 3.76
C ASP A 67 -11.77 -13.16 2.59
N ASN A 68 -12.80 -13.24 1.74
CA ASN A 68 -13.02 -12.28 0.66
C ASN A 68 -13.74 -11.01 1.13
N ALA A 69 -14.36 -11.03 2.30
CA ALA A 69 -14.97 -9.84 2.90
C ALA A 69 -13.88 -8.82 3.26
N PRO A 70 -14.17 -7.51 3.13
CA PRO A 70 -13.23 -6.47 3.52
C PRO A 70 -12.73 -6.67 4.94
N SER A 71 -11.44 -6.48 5.13
CA SER A 71 -10.82 -6.43 6.46
C SER A 71 -10.96 -5.05 7.11
N HIS A 72 -11.12 -4.02 6.28
CA HIS A 72 -11.25 -2.64 6.72
C HIS A 72 -12.26 -1.90 5.82
N ARG A 73 -12.82 -0.83 6.37
CA ARG A 73 -13.75 0.09 5.70
C ARG A 73 -13.12 1.48 5.70
N VAL A 74 -13.26 2.21 4.59
CA VAL A 74 -12.60 3.52 4.42
C VAL A 74 -13.65 4.63 4.49
N TYR A 75 -13.42 5.60 5.37
CA TYR A 75 -14.35 6.69 5.64
C TYR A 75 -13.71 8.07 5.49
N VAL A 76 -14.51 9.04 5.06
CA VAL A 76 -14.21 10.47 5.19
C VAL A 76 -15.41 11.11 5.87
N ARG A 77 -15.19 11.72 7.04
CA ARG A 77 -16.27 12.18 7.93
C ARG A 77 -17.27 11.03 8.19
N ARG A 78 -18.49 11.15 7.66
CA ARG A 78 -19.59 10.18 7.80
C ARG A 78 -19.80 9.32 6.55
N ALA A 79 -19.12 9.63 5.44
CA ALA A 79 -19.25 8.89 4.19
C ALA A 79 -18.30 7.70 4.16
N GLU A 80 -18.80 6.54 3.77
CA GLU A 80 -17.98 5.38 3.42
C GLU A 80 -17.58 5.53 1.94
N ILE A 81 -16.28 5.54 1.66
CA ILE A 81 -15.73 5.80 0.32
C ILE A 81 -14.99 4.59 -0.26
N GLY A 82 -14.93 3.47 0.47
CA GLY A 82 -14.19 2.30 0.01
C GLY A 82 -14.00 1.19 1.04
N ALA A 83 -13.17 0.23 0.69
CA ALA A 83 -12.80 -0.91 1.51
C ALA A 83 -11.31 -1.23 1.35
N ALA A 84 -10.78 -1.99 2.31
CA ALA A 84 -9.44 -2.56 2.21
C ALA A 84 -9.37 -4.03 2.65
N TRP A 85 -8.41 -4.73 2.09
CA TRP A 85 -8.12 -6.14 2.37
C TRP A 85 -6.67 -6.27 2.82
N SER A 86 -6.45 -6.86 3.98
CA SER A 86 -5.13 -7.28 4.42
C SER A 86 -4.58 -8.32 3.46
N LYS A 87 -3.36 -8.09 2.99
CA LYS A 87 -2.64 -8.94 2.06
C LYS A 87 -1.19 -9.07 2.53
N ARG A 88 -0.52 -10.10 2.02
CA ARG A 88 0.92 -10.32 2.21
C ARG A 88 1.58 -10.43 0.84
N SER A 89 2.67 -9.72 0.64
CA SER A 89 3.45 -9.79 -0.61
C SER A 89 4.23 -11.10 -0.71
N GLU A 90 4.72 -11.42 -1.91
CA GLU A 90 5.62 -12.57 -2.12
C GLU A 90 6.90 -12.47 -1.29
N GLU A 91 7.37 -11.24 -1.03
CA GLU A 91 8.51 -10.93 -0.17
C GLU A 91 8.17 -10.98 1.33
N GLY A 92 6.93 -11.35 1.68
CA GLY A 92 6.48 -11.51 3.06
C GLY A 92 6.13 -10.21 3.78
N ARG A 93 5.90 -9.11 3.06
CA ARG A 93 5.50 -7.82 3.64
C ARG A 93 3.99 -7.72 3.73
N ASP A 94 3.46 -7.35 4.89
CA ASP A 94 2.03 -7.11 5.07
C ASP A 94 1.64 -5.72 4.53
N TYR A 95 0.48 -5.63 3.89
CA TYR A 95 -0.06 -4.38 3.34
C TYR A 95 -1.58 -4.41 3.27
N LEU A 96 -2.20 -3.24 3.11
CA LEU A 96 -3.63 -3.18 2.78
C LEU A 96 -3.80 -2.89 1.29
N SER A 97 -4.57 -3.72 0.61
CA SER A 97 -5.05 -3.41 -0.74
C SER A 97 -6.37 -2.68 -0.65
N LEU A 98 -6.45 -1.46 -1.18
CA LEU A 98 -7.62 -0.59 -1.12
C LEU A 98 -8.36 -0.56 -2.46
N LYS A 99 -9.68 -0.53 -2.37
CA LYS A 99 -10.57 -0.08 -3.44
C LYS A 99 -11.37 1.11 -2.92
N LEU A 100 -11.18 2.27 -3.55
CA LEU A 100 -11.94 3.49 -3.27
C LEU A 100 -12.94 3.70 -4.41
N ASP A 101 -14.22 3.78 -4.09
CA ASP A 101 -15.32 3.73 -5.04
C ASP A 101 -16.49 4.56 -4.50
N ASP A 102 -16.40 5.88 -4.71
CA ASP A 102 -17.40 6.86 -4.30
C ASP A 102 -18.11 7.41 -5.55
N PRO A 103 -19.41 7.78 -5.49
CA PRO A 103 -20.15 8.32 -6.63
C PRO A 103 -19.51 9.55 -7.31
N SER A 104 -18.62 10.27 -6.62
CA SER A 104 -17.87 11.39 -7.21
C SER A 104 -16.69 10.97 -8.09
N PHE A 105 -16.31 9.68 -8.07
CA PHE A 105 -15.22 9.17 -8.89
C PHE A 105 -15.75 8.69 -10.24
N ASN A 106 -15.00 8.95 -11.31
CA ASN A 106 -15.33 8.45 -12.64
C ASN A 106 -15.09 6.93 -12.78
N SER A 107 -14.23 6.36 -11.92
CA SER A 107 -13.96 4.93 -11.80
C SER A 107 -13.33 4.62 -10.44
N PRO A 108 -13.35 3.36 -9.99
CA PRO A 108 -12.71 2.97 -8.75
C PRO A 108 -11.19 3.21 -8.78
N ILE A 109 -10.65 3.72 -7.69
CA ILE A 109 -9.22 3.90 -7.47
C ILE A 109 -8.71 2.71 -6.66
N TYR A 110 -7.73 1.99 -7.22
CA TYR A 110 -7.05 0.89 -6.54
C TYR A 110 -5.67 1.35 -6.07
N ALA A 111 -5.37 1.16 -4.80
CA ALA A 111 -4.10 1.57 -4.21
C ALA A 111 -3.69 0.60 -3.10
N ASN A 112 -2.42 0.62 -2.71
CA ASN A 112 -1.90 -0.23 -1.66
C ASN A 112 -1.26 0.64 -0.57
N LEU A 113 -1.64 0.40 0.68
CA LEU A 113 -1.06 1.06 1.85
C LEU A 113 0.06 0.19 2.40
N PHE A 114 1.28 0.73 2.39
CA PHE A 114 2.46 0.08 2.94
C PHE A 114 2.97 0.83 4.16
N ASP A 115 3.60 0.09 5.07
CA ASP A 115 4.39 0.65 6.16
C ASP A 115 5.66 1.27 5.58
N ASP A 116 5.96 2.52 5.97
CA ASP A 116 7.20 3.17 5.58
C ASP A 116 8.31 2.70 6.52
N GLU A 117 9.00 1.60 6.16
CA GLU A 117 10.05 0.96 6.97
C GLU A 117 11.09 2.00 7.46
N GLY A 118 11.00 2.40 8.73
CA GLY A 118 11.91 3.35 9.38
C GLY A 118 11.28 4.67 9.82
N ASP A 119 10.07 4.99 9.35
CA ASP A 119 9.26 6.14 9.76
C ASP A 119 7.98 5.64 10.48
N GLU A 120 7.39 6.42 11.38
CA GLU A 120 6.12 6.06 12.07
C GLU A 120 4.88 6.19 11.14
N GLY A 121 5.05 6.01 9.83
CA GLY A 121 4.12 6.38 8.78
C GLY A 121 3.73 5.24 7.84
N TYR A 122 2.68 5.49 7.07
CA TYR A 122 2.21 4.59 6.01
C TYR A 122 1.98 5.38 4.74
N THR A 123 2.43 4.85 3.61
CA THR A 123 2.27 5.49 2.30
C THR A 123 1.24 4.75 1.46
N LEU A 124 0.29 5.50 0.88
CA LEU A 124 -0.72 4.99 -0.03
C LEU A 124 -0.23 5.14 -1.48
N LEU A 125 0.13 4.01 -2.09
CA LEU A 125 0.66 3.94 -3.45
C LEU A 125 -0.44 3.53 -4.43
N TRP A 126 -0.71 4.41 -5.38
CA TRP A 126 -1.53 4.11 -6.54
C TRP A 126 -0.64 3.70 -7.71
N SER A 127 -1.10 2.75 -8.53
CA SER A 127 -0.49 2.44 -9.81
C SER A 127 -1.52 2.40 -10.91
N ARG A 128 -1.15 2.90 -12.09
CA ARG A 128 -2.02 2.82 -13.27
C ARG A 128 -2.09 1.36 -13.76
N PRO A 129 -3.29 0.75 -13.86
CA PRO A 129 -3.42 -0.53 -14.53
C PRO A 129 -2.97 -0.38 -15.98
N ARG A 130 -2.07 -1.26 -16.45
CA ARG A 130 -1.73 -1.30 -17.87
C ARG A 130 -2.98 -1.78 -18.62
N LYS A 131 -3.36 -1.07 -19.68
CA LYS A 131 -4.26 -1.65 -20.68
C LYS A 131 -3.56 -2.91 -21.21
N SER A 132 -4.20 -4.07 -21.07
CA SER A 132 -3.85 -5.20 -21.91
C SER A 132 -3.94 -4.73 -23.36
N ALA A 133 -2.86 -4.88 -24.12
CA ALA A 133 -2.96 -4.70 -25.56
C ALA A 133 -3.94 -5.76 -26.08
N ASP A 134 -4.98 -5.30 -26.75
CA ASP A 134 -5.90 -6.14 -27.53
C ASP A 134 -5.16 -6.70 -28.75
#